data_AF-A0A9R0SXL7-F1
#
_entry.id   AF-A0A9R0SXL7-F1
#
_cell.length_a   1.000
_cell.length_b   1.000
_cell.length_c   1.000
_cell.angle_alpha   90.00
_cell.angle_beta   90.00
_cell.angle_gamma   90.00
#
_symmetry.space_group_name_H-M   'P 1'
#
loop_
_entity.id
_entity.type
_entity.pdbx_description
1 polymer ?
#
loop_
_entity_poly.entity_id
_entity_poly.type
_entity_poly.pdbx_seq_one_letter_code
_entity_poly.pdbx_strand_id
1 'polypeptide(L)'
;MQGADDQPRRCRELHGSKHERLQESHGDEVLKAEASAKVHKFTEWALKCIGLHARVRESRGKGNHGTIIEVQLQLSAFKTFLDIADNDLTGKDFTEAFDAACFPLTLFSSTFDQGWAAGISAAAIQGLLDLLVEGGADNVNQCFLEAARYGSTELVRILLQIAQRNSLDIDVDLALGFAAHYGKLETMGCLVEEGNTVAFLGPLMRAAERGCFQVVEWFVNRGCRDMELCLALTAATSSSQVEVAAYLLPLVPQLVLAPLSIEIVKAAGERSTGSLLGVDFLLRSDFLNDPAATYAVADSIARCADEAVDAKLRLFMLEQWSEEAFNKGFASSQEHFVNITRIMQRGESPVVLRQLPLQLVIAMAYLPLYRECVGSGGRLLPQRLRGQLVEAAGRLEGRQVDRGTQQSELLAILEHHLPRFLVQT
;
A
#
# COMPACT_ATOMS: atom_id res chain seq x y z
N MET A 1 -34.25 -13.07 -1.76
CA MET A 1 -33.86 -11.76 -1.22
C MET A 1 -32.61 -11.33 -1.96
N GLN A 2 -32.78 -10.46 -2.95
CA GLN A 2 -31.71 -9.89 -3.77
C GLN A 2 -31.20 -8.62 -3.08
N GLY A 3 -29.88 -8.43 -3.06
CA GLY A 3 -29.24 -7.20 -2.62
C GLY A 3 -27.88 -7.46 -1.98
N ALA A 4 -26.82 -7.44 -2.82
CA ALA A 4 -25.42 -7.12 -2.49
C ALA A 4 -24.48 -7.83 -3.49
N ASP A 5 -24.50 -7.47 -4.77
CA ASP A 5 -23.46 -7.93 -5.70
C ASP A 5 -23.35 -7.04 -6.94
N ASP A 6 -22.97 -5.77 -6.76
CA ASP A 6 -22.78 -4.85 -7.91
C ASP A 6 -21.56 -3.91 -7.81
N GLN A 7 -20.63 -4.19 -6.89
CA GLN A 7 -19.38 -3.42 -6.74
C GLN A 7 -18.10 -4.00 -7.36
N PRO A 8 -17.98 -5.29 -7.80
CA PRO A 8 -16.71 -5.76 -8.35
C PRO A 8 -16.57 -5.63 -9.88
N ARG A 9 -17.57 -5.10 -10.61
CA ARG A 9 -17.52 -5.06 -12.09
C ARG A 9 -16.89 -3.80 -12.71
N ARG A 10 -16.87 -2.66 -12.03
CA ARG A 10 -16.27 -1.41 -12.58
C ARG A 10 -14.74 -1.40 -12.68
N CYS A 11 -14.04 -2.30 -11.97
CA CYS A 11 -12.57 -2.37 -12.02
C CYS A 11 -12.02 -3.30 -13.11
N ARG A 12 -12.84 -4.14 -13.77
CA ARG A 12 -12.36 -5.10 -14.77
C ARG A 12 -12.31 -4.58 -16.21
N GLU A 13 -13.05 -3.51 -16.55
CA GLU A 13 -13.07 -2.98 -17.93
C GLU A 13 -11.85 -2.12 -18.30
N LEU A 14 -10.94 -1.86 -17.36
CA LEU A 14 -9.69 -1.09 -17.61
C LEU A 14 -8.47 -1.96 -18.00
N HIS A 15 -8.65 -3.28 -18.16
CA HIS A 15 -7.55 -4.20 -18.53
C HIS A 15 -7.22 -4.26 -20.04
N GLY A 16 -7.95 -3.51 -20.88
CA GLY A 16 -7.76 -3.50 -22.34
C GLY A 16 -6.66 -2.55 -22.88
N SER A 17 -5.90 -1.85 -22.04
CA SER A 17 -4.95 -0.81 -22.49
C SER A 17 -3.52 -1.01 -21.95
N LYS A 18 -3.15 -2.25 -21.62
CA LYS A 18 -1.87 -2.57 -20.96
C LYS A 18 -0.65 -2.60 -21.91
N HIS A 19 -0.84 -2.48 -23.24
CA HIS A 19 0.26 -2.55 -24.21
C HIS A 19 0.57 -1.25 -24.98
N GLU A 20 -0.27 -0.21 -24.90
CA GLU A 20 -0.04 1.04 -25.64
C GLU A 20 0.55 2.19 -24.79
N ARG A 21 0.53 2.10 -23.46
CA ARG A 21 1.01 3.18 -22.56
C ARG A 21 2.37 2.94 -21.91
N LEU A 22 3.10 1.92 -22.33
CA LEU A 22 4.47 1.65 -21.86
C LEU A 22 5.56 2.19 -22.82
N GLN A 23 5.17 2.91 -23.88
CA GLN A 23 6.10 3.54 -24.83
C GLN A 23 6.27 5.06 -24.59
N GLU A 24 5.79 5.59 -23.47
CA GLU A 24 5.79 7.03 -23.16
C GLU A 24 6.90 7.49 -22.21
N SER A 25 7.86 6.64 -21.82
CA SER A 25 8.89 7.06 -20.86
C SER A 25 10.11 7.78 -21.47
N HIS A 26 10.24 7.91 -22.79
CA HIS A 26 11.36 8.62 -23.45
C HIS A 26 10.94 9.66 -24.52
N GLY A 27 9.66 9.73 -24.92
CA GLY A 27 9.14 10.79 -25.79
C GLY A 27 8.67 12.06 -25.04
N ASP A 28 8.83 12.04 -23.72
CA ASP A 28 8.07 12.85 -22.77
C ASP A 28 8.59 14.30 -22.66
N GLU A 29 9.90 14.53 -22.72
CA GLU A 29 10.50 15.87 -22.52
C GLU A 29 10.11 16.88 -23.61
N VAL A 30 10.08 16.45 -24.87
CA VAL A 30 9.79 17.35 -26.01
C VAL A 30 8.30 17.66 -26.10
N LEU A 31 7.44 16.66 -25.87
CA LEU A 31 5.99 16.84 -25.80
C LEU A 31 5.59 17.66 -24.57
N LYS A 32 6.27 17.48 -23.43
CA LYS A 32 6.13 18.33 -22.23
C LYS A 32 6.53 19.78 -22.51
N ALA A 33 7.64 20.03 -23.20
CA ALA A 33 8.08 21.38 -23.55
C ALA A 33 7.11 22.07 -24.53
N GLU A 34 6.62 21.34 -25.53
CA GLU A 34 5.66 21.86 -26.51
C GLU A 34 4.28 22.14 -25.89
N ALA A 35 3.80 21.23 -25.04
CA ALA A 35 2.57 21.43 -24.29
C ALA A 35 2.71 22.60 -23.30
N SER A 36 3.82 22.68 -22.54
CA SER A 36 4.15 23.82 -21.67
C SER A 36 4.09 25.16 -22.42
N ALA A 37 4.62 25.23 -23.65
CA ALA A 37 4.53 26.43 -24.48
C ALA A 37 3.09 26.76 -24.93
N LYS A 38 2.25 25.74 -25.20
CA LYS A 38 0.83 25.93 -25.56
C LYS A 38 0.00 26.39 -24.37
N VAL A 39 0.26 25.84 -23.18
CA VAL A 39 -0.35 26.26 -21.92
C VAL A 39 0.03 27.69 -21.57
N HIS A 40 1.32 28.03 -21.68
CA HIS A 40 1.78 29.39 -21.42
C HIS A 40 1.11 30.37 -22.38
N LYS A 41 0.96 30.02 -23.66
CA LYS A 41 0.21 30.82 -24.64
C LYS A 41 -1.28 30.89 -24.35
N PHE A 42 -1.91 29.82 -23.90
CA PHE A 42 -3.33 29.83 -23.50
C PHE A 42 -3.54 30.66 -22.24
N THR A 43 -2.67 30.53 -21.24
CA THR A 43 -2.71 31.31 -20.01
C THR A 43 -2.41 32.78 -20.32
N GLU A 44 -1.43 33.08 -21.17
CA GLU A 44 -1.14 34.43 -21.64
C GLU A 44 -2.29 34.97 -22.50
N TRP A 45 -2.95 34.14 -23.30
CA TRP A 45 -4.14 34.52 -24.08
C TRP A 45 -5.34 34.76 -23.18
N ALA A 46 -5.64 33.88 -22.23
CA ALA A 46 -6.71 34.02 -21.25
C ALA A 46 -6.43 35.23 -20.35
N LEU A 47 -5.20 35.44 -19.90
CA LEU A 47 -4.76 36.64 -19.19
C LEU A 47 -4.72 37.89 -20.09
N LYS A 48 -4.60 37.77 -21.40
CA LYS A 48 -4.78 38.89 -22.36
C LYS A 48 -6.24 39.16 -22.65
N CYS A 49 -7.12 38.16 -22.65
CA CYS A 49 -8.56 38.27 -22.84
C CYS A 49 -9.23 38.81 -21.59
N ILE A 50 -8.78 38.37 -20.42
CA ILE A 50 -9.06 38.97 -19.12
C ILE A 50 -8.38 40.36 -19.12
N GLY A 51 -7.08 40.45 -19.41
CA GLY A 51 -6.28 41.69 -19.46
C GLY A 51 -6.58 42.72 -20.54
N LEU A 52 -7.56 42.51 -21.41
CA LEU A 52 -7.92 43.44 -22.48
C LEU A 52 -8.82 44.55 -21.91
N HIS A 53 -8.24 45.36 -21.02
CA HIS A 53 -8.32 46.81 -21.11
C HIS A 53 -7.29 47.64 -20.31
N ALA A 54 -6.30 47.05 -19.61
CA ALA A 54 -5.32 47.87 -18.89
C ALA A 54 -3.90 47.78 -19.46
N ARG A 55 -3.44 48.93 -19.95
CA ARG A 55 -2.06 49.19 -20.33
C ARG A 55 -1.11 49.03 -19.13
N VAL A 56 -0.55 47.84 -18.90
CA VAL A 56 0.60 47.68 -18.00
C VAL A 56 1.90 47.91 -18.80
N ARG A 57 2.15 49.17 -19.16
CA ARG A 57 3.52 49.66 -19.38
C ARG A 57 3.87 50.89 -18.54
N GLU A 58 2.95 51.41 -17.74
CA GLU A 58 3.17 52.63 -16.94
C GLU A 58 2.64 52.52 -15.51
N SER A 59 3.14 51.59 -14.70
CA SER A 59 3.09 51.75 -13.23
C SER A 59 4.05 50.81 -12.53
N ARG A 60 5.35 51.06 -12.66
CA ARG A 60 6.28 50.64 -11.61
C ARG A 60 6.05 51.58 -10.42
N GLY A 61 5.20 51.20 -9.46
CA GLY A 61 5.30 51.84 -8.15
C GLY A 61 4.11 51.88 -7.19
N LYS A 62 2.92 51.31 -7.45
CA LYS A 62 1.82 51.40 -6.46
C LYS A 62 0.98 50.13 -6.33
N GLY A 63 1.13 49.46 -5.18
CA GLY A 63 0.09 48.74 -4.43
C GLY A 63 -0.62 47.55 -5.09
N ASN A 64 -0.36 46.35 -4.56
CA ASN A 64 -1.02 45.07 -4.89
C ASN A 64 -2.56 45.01 -4.74
N HIS A 65 -3.24 46.09 -4.35
CA HIS A 65 -4.70 46.12 -4.19
C HIS A 65 -5.45 46.53 -5.48
N GLY A 66 -4.77 47.10 -6.47
CA GLY A 66 -5.39 47.49 -7.74
C GLY A 66 -5.69 46.31 -8.68
N THR A 67 -4.91 45.23 -8.58
CA THR A 67 -4.89 44.13 -9.54
C THR A 67 -5.99 43.07 -9.34
N ILE A 68 -6.43 42.82 -8.09
CA ILE A 68 -7.55 41.88 -7.83
C ILE A 68 -8.88 42.47 -8.30
N ILE A 69 -9.12 43.75 -8.02
CA ILE A 69 -10.31 44.48 -8.51
C ILE A 69 -10.31 44.51 -10.04
N GLU A 70 -9.13 44.66 -10.65
CA GLU A 70 -8.98 44.62 -12.10
C GLU A 70 -9.30 43.24 -12.68
N VAL A 71 -8.79 42.14 -12.10
CA VAL A 71 -9.17 40.77 -12.52
C VAL A 71 -10.68 40.56 -12.38
N GLN A 72 -11.30 41.04 -11.30
CA GLN A 72 -12.75 40.92 -11.10
C GLN A 72 -13.55 41.72 -12.14
N LEU A 73 -13.10 42.94 -12.47
CA LEU A 73 -13.70 43.75 -13.55
C LEU A 73 -13.58 43.04 -14.90
N GLN A 74 -12.43 42.44 -15.17
CA GLN A 74 -12.15 41.73 -16.42
C GLN A 74 -12.99 40.47 -16.55
N LEU A 75 -13.12 39.67 -15.48
CA LEU A 75 -14.04 38.54 -15.43
C LEU A 75 -15.50 38.98 -15.60
N SER A 76 -15.90 40.12 -15.03
CA SER A 76 -17.26 40.66 -15.21
C SER A 76 -17.52 41.11 -16.66
N ALA A 77 -16.52 41.70 -17.33
CA ALA A 77 -16.61 42.08 -18.73
C ALA A 77 -16.69 40.84 -19.63
N PHE A 78 -15.88 39.81 -19.35
CA PHE A 78 -15.93 38.54 -20.06
C PHE A 78 -17.27 37.82 -19.85
N LYS A 79 -17.82 37.82 -18.63
CA LYS A 79 -19.17 37.32 -18.35
C LYS A 79 -20.22 38.07 -19.17
N THR A 80 -20.17 39.40 -19.17
CA THR A 80 -21.10 40.22 -19.97
C THR A 80 -21.00 39.91 -21.47
N PHE A 81 -19.79 39.65 -21.98
CA PHE A 81 -19.59 39.23 -23.37
C PHE A 81 -20.22 37.86 -23.64
N LEU A 82 -20.04 36.89 -22.74
CA LEU A 82 -20.67 35.57 -22.86
C LEU A 82 -22.20 35.66 -22.75
N ASP A 83 -22.74 36.49 -21.87
CA ASP A 83 -24.18 36.75 -21.76
C ASP A 83 -24.77 37.34 -23.07
N ILE A 84 -23.99 38.14 -23.80
CA ILE A 84 -24.38 38.64 -25.13
C ILE A 84 -24.36 37.51 -26.18
N ALA A 85 -23.41 36.57 -26.04
CA ALA A 85 -23.25 35.41 -26.90
C ALA A 85 -24.15 34.21 -26.53
N ASP A 86 -24.88 34.29 -25.42
CA ASP A 86 -25.64 33.20 -24.77
C ASP A 86 -26.68 32.50 -25.68
N ASN A 87 -27.07 33.13 -26.79
CA ASN A 87 -27.94 32.49 -27.79
C ASN A 87 -27.23 31.45 -28.68
N ASP A 88 -25.88 31.44 -28.72
CA ASP A 88 -25.07 30.57 -29.57
C ASP A 88 -24.19 29.58 -28.78
N LEU A 89 -24.05 29.75 -27.46
CA LEU A 89 -23.22 28.90 -26.61
C LEU A 89 -24.07 27.84 -25.90
N THR A 90 -23.58 26.61 -25.89
CA THR A 90 -24.21 25.49 -25.19
C THR A 90 -23.37 25.06 -24.00
N GLY A 91 -23.97 24.33 -23.05
CA GLY A 91 -23.22 23.75 -21.93
C GLY A 91 -22.02 22.90 -22.37
N LYS A 92 -22.08 22.28 -23.56
CA LYS A 92 -20.95 21.53 -24.13
C LYS A 92 -19.75 22.42 -24.45
N ASP A 93 -19.99 23.63 -24.95
CA ASP A 93 -18.93 24.58 -25.26
C ASP A 93 -18.23 25.04 -23.96
N PHE A 94 -19.00 25.23 -22.88
CA PHE A 94 -18.46 25.51 -21.55
C PHE A 94 -17.67 24.31 -20.99
N THR A 95 -18.18 23.09 -21.13
CA THR A 95 -17.48 21.85 -20.75
C THR A 95 -16.14 21.71 -21.50
N GLU A 96 -16.11 21.91 -22.82
CA GLU A 96 -14.88 21.85 -23.63
C GLU A 96 -13.88 22.94 -23.24
N ALA A 97 -14.36 24.18 -23.02
CA ALA A 97 -13.53 25.27 -22.55
C ALA A 97 -12.95 25.01 -21.15
N PHE A 98 -13.75 24.39 -20.26
CA PHE A 98 -13.32 24.00 -18.93
C PHE A 98 -12.22 22.93 -18.99
N ASP A 99 -12.41 21.87 -19.80
CA ASP A 99 -11.39 20.84 -20.00
C ASP A 99 -10.11 21.44 -20.58
N ALA A 100 -10.21 22.31 -21.59
CA ALA A 100 -9.06 22.96 -22.21
C ALA A 100 -8.27 23.84 -21.22
N ALA A 101 -8.97 24.52 -20.29
CA ALA A 101 -8.34 25.32 -19.25
C ALA A 101 -7.68 24.46 -18.16
N CYS A 102 -8.31 23.35 -17.79
CA CYS A 102 -7.85 22.48 -16.72
C CYS A 102 -6.76 21.49 -17.13
N PHE A 103 -6.80 20.93 -18.34
CA PHE A 103 -5.82 19.99 -18.89
C PHE A 103 -4.35 20.42 -18.64
N PRO A 104 -3.96 21.68 -18.95
CA PRO A 104 -2.67 22.22 -18.57
C PRO A 104 -2.28 22.04 -17.10
N LEU A 105 -3.21 22.43 -16.22
CA LEU A 105 -3.02 22.55 -14.79
C LEU A 105 -3.00 21.17 -14.14
N THR A 106 -3.65 20.19 -14.77
CA THR A 106 -3.66 18.79 -14.36
C THR A 106 -2.36 18.06 -14.70
N LEU A 107 -1.86 18.17 -15.93
CA LEU A 107 -0.72 17.35 -16.38
C LEU A 107 0.65 17.93 -16.07
N PHE A 108 0.75 19.25 -15.97
CA PHE A 108 2.04 19.95 -15.92
C PHE A 108 2.24 20.75 -14.62
N SER A 109 1.43 20.48 -13.59
CA SER A 109 1.49 21.19 -12.29
C SER A 109 2.86 21.17 -11.63
N SER A 110 3.63 20.09 -11.80
CA SER A 110 4.98 19.95 -11.25
C SER A 110 6.10 20.53 -12.15
N THR A 111 5.77 20.93 -13.38
CA THR A 111 6.75 21.41 -14.39
C THR A 111 6.69 22.92 -14.62
N PHE A 112 5.70 23.62 -14.07
CA PHE A 112 5.61 25.08 -14.14
C PHE A 112 6.27 25.74 -12.95
N ASP A 113 6.73 26.99 -13.14
CA ASP A 113 6.80 27.93 -12.03
C ASP A 113 5.39 28.03 -11.42
N GLN A 114 5.26 27.75 -10.12
CA GLN A 114 4.00 27.80 -9.37
C GLN A 114 3.38 29.22 -9.30
N GLY A 115 3.84 30.18 -10.10
CA GLY A 115 3.31 31.54 -10.16
C GLY A 115 1.85 31.64 -10.62
N TRP A 116 1.30 30.60 -11.26
CA TRP A 116 -0.14 30.49 -11.52
C TRP A 116 -0.93 30.09 -10.27
N ALA A 117 -0.31 29.31 -9.39
CA ALA A 117 -0.88 28.79 -8.14
C ALA A 117 -0.80 29.80 -6.98
N ALA A 118 -0.17 30.96 -7.18
CA ALA A 118 0.03 31.97 -6.15
C ALA A 118 -0.55 33.34 -6.54
N GLY A 119 -1.13 34.03 -5.55
CA GLY A 119 -1.55 35.42 -5.66
C GLY A 119 -2.66 35.66 -6.69
N ILE A 120 -2.49 36.69 -7.53
CA ILE A 120 -3.52 37.20 -8.44
C ILE A 120 -3.82 36.20 -9.56
N SER A 121 -2.82 35.42 -10.01
CA SER A 121 -3.00 34.42 -11.05
C SER A 121 -3.94 33.29 -10.63
N ALA A 122 -3.84 32.85 -9.37
CA ALA A 122 -4.72 31.81 -8.83
C ALA A 122 -6.17 32.32 -8.75
N ALA A 123 -6.36 33.58 -8.32
CA ALA A 123 -7.68 34.22 -8.29
C ALA A 123 -8.28 34.37 -9.71
N ALA A 124 -7.45 34.70 -10.72
CA ALA A 124 -7.89 34.78 -12.10
C ALA A 124 -8.29 33.41 -12.66
N ILE A 125 -7.52 32.36 -12.38
CA ILE A 125 -7.83 30.98 -12.79
C ILE A 125 -9.10 30.50 -12.11
N GLN A 126 -9.20 30.67 -10.79
CA GLN A 126 -10.40 30.31 -10.03
C GLN A 126 -11.64 31.03 -10.58
N GLY A 127 -11.54 32.33 -10.85
CA GLY A 127 -12.65 33.10 -11.40
C GLY A 127 -13.03 32.70 -12.83
N LEU A 128 -12.05 32.35 -13.67
CA LEU A 128 -12.31 31.82 -15.02
C LEU A 128 -13.03 30.46 -14.95
N LEU A 129 -12.50 29.52 -14.16
CA LEU A 129 -13.07 28.19 -14.02
C LEU A 129 -14.48 28.25 -13.43
N ASP A 130 -14.69 29.11 -12.44
CA ASP A 130 -16.00 29.31 -11.85
C ASP A 130 -17.02 29.90 -12.84
N LEU A 131 -16.60 30.85 -13.68
CA LEU A 131 -17.46 31.39 -14.73
C LEU A 131 -17.88 30.29 -15.72
N LEU A 132 -16.95 29.41 -16.11
CA LEU A 132 -17.25 28.28 -17.00
C LEU A 132 -18.24 27.30 -16.36
N VAL A 133 -18.15 27.09 -15.04
CA VAL A 133 -19.11 26.29 -14.27
C VAL A 133 -20.47 26.97 -14.20
N GLU A 134 -20.54 28.27 -13.92
CA GLU A 134 -21.79 29.05 -13.95
C GLU A 134 -22.46 29.01 -15.34
N GLY A 135 -21.66 28.95 -16.41
CA GLY A 135 -22.11 28.78 -17.80
C GLY A 135 -22.62 27.37 -18.15
N GLY A 136 -22.43 26.38 -17.28
CA GLY A 136 -22.99 25.03 -17.44
C GLY A 136 -21.98 23.92 -17.74
N ALA A 137 -20.69 24.12 -17.44
CA ALA A 137 -19.71 23.03 -17.50
C ALA A 137 -20.05 21.91 -16.50
N ASP A 138 -20.12 20.66 -16.99
CA ASP A 138 -20.59 19.49 -16.22
C ASP A 138 -19.49 18.46 -15.86
N ASN A 139 -18.25 18.70 -16.31
CA ASN A 139 -17.08 17.82 -16.16
C ASN A 139 -16.20 18.13 -14.93
N VAL A 140 -16.65 18.98 -14.02
CA VAL A 140 -15.87 19.42 -12.84
C VAL A 140 -15.37 18.23 -12.02
N ASN A 141 -16.22 17.24 -11.75
CA ASN A 141 -15.83 16.05 -10.99
C ASN A 141 -14.77 15.20 -11.73
N GLN A 142 -14.89 15.06 -13.05
CA GLN A 142 -13.90 14.31 -13.83
C GLN A 142 -12.52 14.99 -13.77
N CYS A 143 -12.48 16.30 -13.97
CA CYS A 143 -11.26 17.08 -13.85
C CYS A 143 -10.68 17.02 -12.42
N PHE A 144 -11.54 17.07 -11.40
CA PHE A 144 -11.13 16.99 -10.01
C PHE A 144 -10.43 15.65 -9.69
N LEU A 145 -11.01 14.54 -10.16
CA LEU A 145 -10.42 13.20 -10.00
C LEU A 145 -9.08 13.07 -10.75
N GLU A 146 -8.97 13.63 -11.95
CA GLU A 146 -7.71 13.64 -12.71
C GLU A 146 -6.64 14.51 -12.04
N ALA A 147 -7.00 15.70 -11.54
CA ALA A 147 -6.11 16.55 -10.79
C ALA A 147 -5.55 15.81 -9.56
N ALA A 148 -6.41 15.09 -8.82
CA ALA A 148 -5.98 14.27 -7.69
C ALA A 148 -5.04 13.12 -8.10
N ARG A 149 -5.31 12.50 -9.26
CA ARG A 149 -4.51 11.42 -9.82
C ARG A 149 -3.08 11.87 -10.17
N TYR A 150 -2.94 13.01 -10.83
CA TYR A 150 -1.63 13.53 -11.25
C TYR A 150 -0.91 14.29 -10.12
N GLY A 151 -1.64 14.70 -9.08
CA GLY A 151 -1.09 15.39 -7.92
C GLY A 151 -1.05 16.90 -8.07
N SER A 152 -1.98 17.48 -8.85
CA SER A 152 -2.13 18.92 -9.01
C SER A 152 -2.84 19.53 -7.81
N THR A 153 -2.15 19.59 -6.67
CA THR A 153 -2.71 19.98 -5.36
C THR A 153 -3.41 21.34 -5.39
N GLU A 154 -2.87 22.34 -6.10
CA GLU A 154 -3.53 23.65 -6.20
C GLU A 154 -4.82 23.60 -7.03
N LEU A 155 -4.81 22.85 -8.14
CA LEU A 155 -6.01 22.70 -8.94
C LEU A 155 -7.11 21.98 -8.14
N VAL A 156 -6.73 20.94 -7.38
CA VAL A 156 -7.64 20.27 -6.43
C VAL A 156 -8.26 21.27 -5.44
N ARG A 157 -7.45 22.17 -4.86
CA ARG A 157 -7.93 23.24 -3.97
C ARG A 157 -8.91 24.19 -4.65
N ILE A 158 -8.56 24.69 -5.83
CA ILE A 158 -9.42 25.59 -6.61
C ILE A 158 -10.76 24.91 -6.93
N LEU A 159 -10.72 23.65 -7.38
CA LEU A 159 -11.92 22.89 -7.73
C LEU A 159 -12.78 22.56 -6.50
N LEU A 160 -12.20 22.31 -5.32
CA LEU A 160 -12.95 22.18 -4.06
C LEU A 160 -13.73 23.45 -3.74
N GLN A 161 -13.09 24.61 -3.86
CA GLN A 161 -13.73 25.90 -3.59
C GLN A 161 -14.85 26.21 -4.61
N ILE A 162 -14.63 25.91 -5.89
CA ILE A 162 -15.65 26.07 -6.94
C ILE A 162 -16.83 25.15 -6.69
N ALA A 163 -16.59 23.88 -6.35
CA ALA A 163 -17.64 22.93 -6.05
C ALA A 163 -18.47 23.34 -4.84
N GLN A 164 -17.83 23.83 -3.77
CA GLN A 164 -18.52 24.37 -2.59
C GLN A 164 -19.39 25.59 -2.94
N ARG A 165 -18.88 26.52 -3.76
CA ARG A 165 -19.63 27.73 -4.13
C ARG A 165 -20.83 27.43 -5.03
N ASN A 166 -20.68 26.49 -5.96
CA ASN A 166 -21.70 26.14 -6.93
C ASN A 166 -22.58 24.95 -6.49
N SER A 167 -22.40 24.45 -5.26
CA SER A 167 -23.11 23.27 -4.73
C SER A 167 -23.01 22.05 -5.64
N LEU A 168 -21.82 21.83 -6.23
CA LEU A 168 -21.54 20.68 -7.08
C LEU A 168 -21.18 19.46 -6.24
N ASP A 169 -21.63 18.30 -6.69
CA ASP A 169 -21.27 17.01 -6.10
C ASP A 169 -19.95 16.52 -6.71
N ILE A 170 -18.88 16.50 -5.92
CA ILE A 170 -17.57 15.99 -6.29
C ILE A 170 -17.16 14.83 -5.36
N ASP A 171 -16.54 13.81 -5.94
CA ASP A 171 -16.20 12.58 -5.22
C ASP A 171 -14.82 12.70 -4.55
N VAL A 172 -14.78 13.37 -3.39
CA VAL A 172 -13.55 13.60 -2.61
C VAL A 172 -12.94 12.28 -2.10
N ASP A 173 -13.77 11.31 -1.76
CA ASP A 173 -13.32 10.00 -1.27
C ASP A 173 -12.61 9.21 -2.39
N LEU A 174 -13.17 9.22 -3.61
CA LEU A 174 -12.54 8.61 -4.77
C LEU A 174 -11.26 9.36 -5.17
N ALA A 175 -11.26 10.70 -5.08
CA ALA A 175 -10.07 11.52 -5.32
C ALA A 175 -8.93 11.14 -4.36
N LEU A 176 -9.22 10.95 -3.07
CA LEU A 176 -8.24 10.48 -2.09
C LEU A 176 -7.72 9.09 -2.47
N GLY A 177 -8.61 8.21 -2.93
CA GLY A 177 -8.25 6.90 -3.45
C GLY A 177 -7.30 6.95 -4.66
N PHE A 178 -7.43 7.93 -5.56
CA PHE A 178 -6.49 8.15 -6.66
C PHE A 178 -5.17 8.75 -6.17
N ALA A 179 -5.21 9.80 -5.36
CA ALA A 179 -4.01 10.44 -4.84
C ALA A 179 -3.14 9.43 -4.05
N ALA A 180 -3.76 8.63 -3.18
CA ALA A 180 -3.09 7.55 -2.44
C ALA A 180 -2.54 6.47 -3.38
N HIS A 181 -3.28 6.09 -4.43
CA HIS A 181 -2.79 5.12 -5.41
C HIS A 181 -1.55 5.64 -6.16
N TYR A 182 -1.44 6.94 -6.42
CA TYR A 182 -0.29 7.50 -7.12
C TYR A 182 0.75 8.14 -6.19
N GLY A 183 0.63 7.94 -4.87
CA GLY A 183 1.59 8.43 -3.87
C GLY A 183 1.66 9.96 -3.78
N LYS A 184 0.57 10.67 -4.07
CA LYS A 184 0.50 12.13 -4.08
C LYS A 184 0.20 12.67 -2.67
N LEU A 185 1.17 12.59 -1.77
CA LEU A 185 0.99 12.88 -0.34
C LEU A 185 0.49 14.31 -0.05
N GLU A 186 1.00 15.32 -0.76
CA GLU A 186 0.53 16.71 -0.61
C GLU A 186 -0.94 16.86 -1.00
N THR A 187 -1.33 16.23 -2.10
CA THR A 187 -2.71 16.20 -2.58
C THR A 187 -3.62 15.45 -1.63
N MET A 188 -3.16 14.34 -1.04
CA MET A 188 -3.89 13.65 0.03
C MET A 188 -4.11 14.56 1.24
N GLY A 189 -3.09 15.35 1.64
CA GLY A 189 -3.21 16.37 2.68
C GLY A 189 -4.29 17.39 2.37
N CYS A 190 -4.26 17.99 1.18
CA CYS A 190 -5.28 18.93 0.72
C CYS A 190 -6.69 18.33 0.75
N LEU A 191 -6.86 17.10 0.25
CA LEU A 191 -8.17 16.42 0.24
C LEU A 191 -8.71 16.18 1.66
N VAL A 192 -7.87 15.76 2.60
CA VAL A 192 -8.27 15.53 3.99
C VAL A 192 -8.55 16.83 4.74
N GLU A 193 -7.70 17.84 4.58
CA GLU A 193 -7.79 19.09 5.34
C GLU A 193 -8.83 20.07 4.79
N GLU A 194 -8.92 20.18 3.46
CA GLU A 194 -9.78 21.16 2.78
C GLU A 194 -11.04 20.49 2.22
N GLY A 195 -10.93 19.23 1.77
CA GLY A 195 -12.05 18.43 1.29
C GLY A 195 -12.82 17.70 2.39
N ASN A 196 -12.36 17.74 3.64
CA ASN A 196 -12.98 17.12 4.81
C ASN A 196 -13.27 15.60 4.66
N THR A 197 -12.51 14.87 3.83
CA THR A 197 -12.68 13.41 3.72
C THR A 197 -12.12 12.68 4.93
N VAL A 198 -12.88 11.70 5.41
CA VAL A 198 -12.52 10.78 6.50
C VAL A 198 -12.50 9.32 6.03
N ALA A 199 -12.65 9.08 4.72
CA ALA A 199 -12.77 7.75 4.14
C ALA A 199 -11.38 7.09 3.93
N PHE A 200 -10.67 6.80 5.03
CA PHE A 200 -9.30 6.29 4.96
C PHE A 200 -9.21 4.80 4.64
N LEU A 201 -10.22 4.01 5.00
CA LEU A 201 -10.17 2.55 4.90
C LEU A 201 -9.80 2.04 3.50
N GLY A 202 -10.53 2.47 2.46
CA GLY A 202 -10.30 2.01 1.09
C GLY A 202 -8.90 2.37 0.55
N PRO A 203 -8.50 3.65 0.62
CA PRO A 203 -7.16 4.09 0.24
C PRO A 203 -6.04 3.40 1.02
N LEU A 204 -6.18 3.25 2.35
CA LEU A 204 -5.21 2.58 3.21
C LEU A 204 -5.06 1.09 2.84
N MET A 205 -6.17 0.37 2.68
CA MET A 205 -6.15 -1.04 2.27
C MET A 205 -5.43 -1.22 0.94
N ARG A 206 -5.76 -0.42 -0.09
CA ARG A 206 -5.06 -0.50 -1.38
C ARG A 206 -3.57 -0.14 -1.30
N ALA A 207 -3.20 0.80 -0.43
CA ALA A 207 -1.79 1.14 -0.19
C ALA A 207 -1.05 -0.03 0.46
N ALA A 208 -1.69 -0.69 1.43
CA ALA A 208 -1.15 -1.85 2.12
C ALA A 208 -0.99 -3.06 1.19
N GLU A 209 -1.98 -3.36 0.35
CA GLU A 209 -1.90 -4.43 -0.67
C GLU A 209 -0.73 -4.24 -1.65
N ARG A 210 -0.44 -2.98 -2.01
CA ARG A 210 0.62 -2.65 -2.97
C ARG A 210 2.00 -2.48 -2.35
N GLY A 211 2.11 -2.51 -1.02
CA GLY A 211 3.37 -2.26 -0.33
C GLY A 211 3.81 -0.79 -0.38
N CYS A 212 2.88 0.16 -0.56
CA CYS A 212 3.20 1.59 -0.62
C CYS A 212 3.44 2.15 0.80
N PHE A 213 4.60 1.84 1.39
CA PHE A 213 4.95 2.16 2.78
C PHE A 213 4.68 3.62 3.15
N GLN A 214 5.16 4.58 2.35
CA GLN A 214 5.01 6.02 2.62
C GLN A 214 3.54 6.46 2.73
N VAL A 215 2.66 5.85 1.93
CA VAL A 215 1.21 6.15 1.95
C VAL A 215 0.56 5.54 3.18
N VAL A 216 0.97 4.32 3.56
CA VAL A 216 0.48 3.66 4.78
C VAL A 216 0.90 4.44 6.02
N GLU A 217 2.17 4.81 6.13
CA GLU A 217 2.70 5.63 7.22
C GLU A 217 1.96 6.97 7.32
N TRP A 218 1.68 7.61 6.18
CA TRP A 218 0.90 8.85 6.14
C TRP A 218 -0.49 8.70 6.77
N PHE A 219 -1.22 7.62 6.44
CA PHE A 219 -2.54 7.35 7.02
C PHE A 219 -2.46 7.02 8.51
N VAL A 220 -1.49 6.19 8.92
CA VAL A 220 -1.26 5.85 10.33
C VAL A 220 -1.01 7.10 11.17
N ASN A 221 -0.18 8.02 10.69
CA ASN A 221 0.13 9.27 11.37
C ASN A 221 -1.07 10.22 11.49
N ARG A 222 -2.13 10.01 10.71
CA ARG A 222 -3.40 10.77 10.77
C ARG A 222 -4.42 10.14 11.73
N GLY A 223 -4.08 9.06 12.43
CA GLY A 223 -4.91 8.46 13.47
C GLY A 223 -6.01 7.55 12.92
N CYS A 224 -5.65 6.60 12.05
CA CYS A 224 -6.56 5.53 11.62
C CYS A 224 -7.15 4.77 12.80
N ARG A 225 -8.39 4.28 12.63
CA ARG A 225 -9.08 3.48 13.64
C ARG A 225 -8.45 2.08 13.74
N ASP A 226 -8.53 1.47 14.92
CA ASP A 226 -7.97 0.14 15.19
C ASP A 226 -8.42 -0.93 14.17
N MET A 227 -9.71 -0.90 13.79
CA MET A 227 -10.25 -1.82 12.78
C MET A 227 -9.71 -1.55 11.38
N GLU A 228 -9.43 -0.30 11.03
CA GLU A 228 -8.82 0.05 9.73
C GLU A 228 -7.39 -0.45 9.66
N LEU A 229 -6.63 -0.30 10.75
CA LEU A 229 -5.28 -0.86 10.87
C LEU A 229 -5.30 -2.39 10.77
N CYS A 230 -6.27 -3.04 11.41
CA CYS A 230 -6.44 -4.49 11.33
C CYS A 230 -6.76 -4.96 9.89
N LEU A 231 -7.64 -4.26 9.17
CA LEU A 231 -7.97 -4.60 7.78
C LEU A 231 -6.78 -4.32 6.83
N ALA A 232 -6.04 -3.24 7.07
CA ALA A 232 -4.82 -2.93 6.34
C ALA A 232 -3.72 -3.98 6.55
N LEU A 233 -3.56 -4.46 7.80
CA LEU A 233 -2.65 -5.56 8.13
C LEU A 233 -3.04 -6.81 7.34
N THR A 234 -4.30 -7.22 7.38
CA THR A 234 -4.80 -8.37 6.60
C THR A 234 -4.50 -8.23 5.10
N ALA A 235 -4.67 -7.03 4.54
CA ALA A 235 -4.44 -6.76 3.12
C ALA A 235 -2.94 -6.77 2.75
N ALA A 236 -2.07 -6.25 3.62
CA ALA A 236 -0.62 -6.39 3.47
C ALA A 236 -0.19 -7.86 3.55
N THR A 237 -0.73 -8.61 4.51
CA THR A 237 -0.48 -10.04 4.69
C THR A 237 -0.95 -10.85 3.48
N SER A 238 -2.14 -10.59 2.92
CA SER A 238 -2.63 -11.31 1.73
C SER A 238 -1.72 -11.11 0.52
N SER A 239 -1.22 -9.89 0.33
CA SER A 239 -0.35 -9.55 -0.79
C SER A 239 1.14 -9.82 -0.51
N SER A 240 1.47 -10.47 0.62
CA SER A 240 2.85 -10.76 1.05
C SER A 240 3.75 -9.51 1.14
N GLN A 241 3.17 -8.36 1.51
CA GLN A 241 3.89 -7.11 1.74
C GLN A 241 4.45 -7.09 3.16
N VAL A 242 5.50 -7.89 3.39
CA VAL A 242 6.07 -8.16 4.73
C VAL A 242 6.53 -6.88 5.43
N GLU A 243 7.13 -5.93 4.72
CA GLU A 243 7.59 -4.66 5.30
C GLU A 243 6.44 -3.85 5.89
N VAL A 244 5.34 -3.71 5.15
CA VAL A 244 4.13 -3.01 5.61
C VAL A 244 3.45 -3.78 6.75
N ALA A 245 3.35 -5.12 6.62
CA ALA A 245 2.76 -5.94 7.67
C ALA A 245 3.57 -5.86 8.98
N ALA A 246 4.90 -5.84 8.91
CA ALA A 246 5.77 -5.68 10.07
C ALA A 246 5.60 -4.32 10.75
N TYR A 247 5.38 -3.26 9.97
CA TYR A 247 5.10 -1.93 10.49
C TYR A 247 3.71 -1.82 11.13
N LEU A 248 2.68 -2.40 10.52
CA LEU A 248 1.30 -2.34 11.00
C LEU A 248 1.03 -3.24 12.21
N LEU A 249 1.62 -4.44 12.26
CA LEU A 249 1.36 -5.42 13.31
C LEU A 249 1.45 -4.88 14.75
N PRO A 250 2.52 -4.17 15.17
CA PRO A 250 2.60 -3.64 16.53
C PRO A 250 1.60 -2.51 16.82
N LEU A 251 1.00 -1.91 15.79
CA LEU A 251 0.04 -0.80 15.93
C LEU A 251 -1.39 -1.29 16.13
N VAL A 252 -1.71 -2.54 15.76
CA VAL A 252 -3.05 -3.09 15.93
C VAL A 252 -3.23 -3.60 17.37
N PRO A 253 -4.24 -3.12 18.12
CA PRO A 253 -4.48 -3.60 19.47
C PRO A 253 -4.84 -5.09 19.52
N GLN A 254 -4.32 -5.79 20.53
CA GLN A 254 -4.59 -7.21 20.74
C GLN A 254 -6.07 -7.52 20.97
N LEU A 255 -6.83 -6.57 21.54
CA LEU A 255 -8.27 -6.68 21.72
C LEU A 255 -9.03 -6.80 20.37
N VAL A 256 -8.45 -6.28 19.29
CA VAL A 256 -9.01 -6.39 17.93
C VAL A 256 -8.46 -7.62 17.21
N LEU A 257 -7.16 -7.90 17.35
CA LEU A 257 -6.51 -9.04 16.69
C LEU A 257 -7.02 -10.40 17.19
N ALA A 258 -7.13 -10.58 18.51
CA ALA A 258 -7.43 -11.89 19.09
C ALA A 258 -8.82 -12.44 18.71
N PRO A 259 -9.91 -11.65 18.73
CA PRO A 259 -11.23 -12.15 18.31
C PRO A 259 -11.35 -12.44 16.82
N LEU A 260 -10.50 -11.81 15.98
CA LEU A 260 -10.53 -11.92 14.52
C LEU A 260 -9.38 -12.80 13.97
N SER A 261 -8.67 -13.51 14.84
CA SER A 261 -7.40 -14.14 14.50
C SER A 261 -7.54 -15.19 13.39
N ILE A 262 -8.63 -15.97 13.41
CA ILE A 262 -8.91 -16.99 12.39
C ILE A 262 -9.31 -16.31 11.08
N GLU A 263 -10.17 -15.29 11.16
CA GLU A 263 -10.67 -14.54 10.01
C GLU A 263 -9.56 -13.80 9.29
N ILE A 264 -8.61 -13.20 10.02
CA ILE A 264 -7.44 -12.52 9.45
C ILE A 264 -6.61 -13.51 8.63
N VAL A 265 -6.28 -14.67 9.20
CA VAL A 265 -5.45 -15.67 8.53
C VAL A 265 -6.18 -16.30 7.33
N LYS A 266 -7.48 -16.58 7.46
CA LYS A 266 -8.32 -17.08 6.35
C LYS A 266 -8.38 -16.06 5.22
N ALA A 267 -8.75 -14.82 5.53
CA ALA A 267 -8.85 -13.74 4.55
C ALA A 267 -7.51 -13.45 3.86
N ALA A 268 -6.40 -13.54 4.60
CA ALA A 268 -5.06 -13.39 4.07
C ALA A 268 -4.70 -14.52 3.08
N GLY A 269 -5.05 -15.76 3.40
CA GLY A 269 -4.80 -16.90 2.51
C GLY A 269 -5.68 -16.90 1.26
N GLU A 270 -6.97 -16.63 1.38
CA GLU A 270 -7.94 -16.60 0.26
C GLU A 270 -7.57 -15.54 -0.80
N ARG A 271 -7.15 -14.36 -0.35
CA ARG A 271 -6.76 -13.24 -1.23
C ARG A 271 -5.32 -13.35 -1.72
N SER A 272 -4.59 -14.39 -1.33
CA SER A 272 -3.18 -14.51 -1.68
C SER A 272 -3.01 -14.72 -3.19
N THR A 273 -2.25 -13.83 -3.85
CA THR A 273 -1.98 -13.90 -5.29
C THR A 273 -0.92 -14.96 -5.63
N GLY A 274 -0.90 -16.07 -4.89
CA GLY A 274 0.01 -17.19 -5.13
C GLY A 274 1.13 -17.37 -4.10
N SER A 275 1.30 -16.48 -3.12
CA SER A 275 2.33 -16.61 -2.08
C SER A 275 1.72 -16.51 -0.68
N LEU A 276 2.09 -17.44 0.21
CA LEU A 276 1.69 -17.44 1.62
C LEU A 276 2.77 -16.85 2.54
N LEU A 277 3.77 -16.15 1.97
CA LEU A 277 4.87 -15.54 2.73
C LEU A 277 4.35 -14.53 3.76
N GLY A 278 3.32 -13.75 3.43
CA GLY A 278 2.72 -12.84 4.40
C GLY A 278 2.06 -13.57 5.58
N VAL A 279 1.35 -14.67 5.32
CA VAL A 279 0.75 -15.51 6.37
C VAL A 279 1.83 -16.17 7.23
N ASP A 280 2.86 -16.71 6.60
CA ASP A 280 4.03 -17.28 7.28
C ASP A 280 4.72 -16.23 8.18
N PHE A 281 4.93 -15.02 7.67
CA PHE A 281 5.45 -13.90 8.45
C PHE A 281 4.57 -13.57 9.65
N LEU A 282 3.25 -13.50 9.47
CA LEU A 282 2.31 -13.17 10.55
C LEU A 282 2.37 -14.20 11.67
N LEU A 283 2.41 -15.49 11.34
CA LEU A 283 2.55 -16.58 12.31
C LEU A 283 3.91 -16.57 13.00
N ARG A 284 5.01 -16.40 12.26
CA ARG A 284 6.37 -16.28 12.84
C ARG A 284 6.50 -15.08 13.77
N SER A 285 5.73 -14.03 13.55
CA SER A 285 5.78 -12.81 14.37
C SER A 285 5.07 -12.95 15.72
N ASP A 286 4.42 -14.10 16.00
CA ASP A 286 3.55 -14.29 17.15
C ASP A 286 2.53 -13.16 17.28
N PHE A 287 1.69 -13.00 16.24
CA PHE A 287 0.81 -11.83 16.12
C PHE A 287 -0.19 -11.66 17.27
N LEU A 288 -0.46 -12.72 18.05
CA LEU A 288 -1.30 -12.68 19.25
C LEU A 288 -0.51 -12.41 20.54
N ASN A 289 0.82 -12.34 20.48
CA ASN A 289 1.73 -12.33 21.64
C ASN A 289 1.45 -13.48 22.63
N ASP A 290 0.94 -14.60 22.12
CA ASP A 290 0.71 -15.84 22.85
C ASP A 290 1.03 -17.00 21.89
N PRO A 291 2.21 -17.65 22.04
CA PRO A 291 2.61 -18.75 21.19
C PRO A 291 1.58 -19.87 21.11
N ALA A 292 0.93 -20.21 22.22
CA ALA A 292 -0.05 -21.29 22.26
C ALA A 292 -1.30 -20.92 21.46
N ALA A 293 -1.78 -19.67 21.61
CA ALA A 293 -2.90 -19.16 20.84
C ALA A 293 -2.58 -19.08 19.34
N THR A 294 -1.40 -18.56 18.97
CA THR A 294 -0.97 -18.45 17.57
C THR A 294 -0.91 -19.82 16.89
N TYR A 295 -0.34 -20.84 17.55
CA TYR A 295 -0.34 -22.21 17.03
C TYR A 295 -1.75 -22.83 16.99
N ALA A 296 -2.59 -22.56 17.99
CA ALA A 296 -3.97 -23.07 18.02
C ALA A 296 -4.81 -22.53 16.84
N VAL A 297 -4.62 -21.26 16.46
CA VAL A 297 -5.25 -20.68 15.26
C VAL A 297 -4.82 -21.42 14.01
N ALA A 298 -3.52 -21.65 13.82
CA ALA A 298 -3.01 -22.38 12.65
C ALA A 298 -3.53 -23.82 12.59
N ASP A 299 -3.57 -24.52 13.73
CA ASP A 299 -4.08 -25.89 13.83
C ASP A 299 -5.60 -25.96 13.60
N SER A 300 -6.36 -24.97 14.09
CA SER A 300 -7.80 -24.86 13.80
C SER A 300 -8.08 -24.68 12.31
N ILE A 301 -7.25 -23.91 11.58
CA ILE A 301 -7.37 -23.72 10.14
C ILE A 301 -6.98 -25.00 9.39
N ALA A 302 -5.91 -25.68 9.84
CA ALA A 302 -5.46 -26.94 9.26
C ALA A 302 -6.53 -28.06 9.34
N ARG A 303 -7.24 -28.15 10.48
CA ARG A 303 -8.30 -29.14 10.74
C ARG A 303 -9.67 -28.73 10.20
N CYS A 304 -9.80 -27.52 9.68
CA CYS A 304 -11.08 -27.01 9.20
C CYS A 304 -11.56 -27.85 8.01
N ALA A 305 -12.70 -28.51 8.17
CA ALA A 305 -13.37 -29.27 7.12
C ALA A 305 -14.27 -28.39 6.22
N ASP A 306 -14.26 -27.08 6.46
CA ASP A 306 -15.04 -26.12 5.70
C ASP A 306 -14.38 -25.87 4.33
N GLU A 307 -15.12 -26.14 3.26
CA GLU A 307 -14.72 -25.86 1.88
C GLU A 307 -14.53 -24.36 1.61
N ALA A 308 -15.00 -23.49 2.52
CA ALA A 308 -14.73 -22.05 2.45
C ALA A 308 -13.26 -21.71 2.67
N VAL A 309 -12.47 -22.57 3.33
CA VAL A 309 -11.04 -22.33 3.52
C VAL A 309 -10.28 -22.72 2.25
N ASP A 310 -9.52 -21.76 1.71
CA ASP A 310 -8.66 -22.01 0.56
C ASP A 310 -7.77 -23.26 0.76
N ALA A 311 -7.81 -24.16 -0.22
CA ALA A 311 -7.15 -25.46 -0.11
C ALA A 311 -5.63 -25.33 0.02
N LYS A 312 -5.03 -24.30 -0.58
CA LYS A 312 -3.59 -24.05 -0.50
C LYS A 312 -3.21 -23.54 0.88
N LEU A 313 -4.00 -22.63 1.47
CA LEU A 313 -3.82 -22.21 2.86
C LEU A 313 -3.89 -23.41 3.81
N ARG A 314 -4.91 -24.26 3.66
CA ARG A 314 -5.10 -25.44 4.52
C ARG A 314 -3.93 -26.42 4.43
N LEU A 315 -3.45 -26.72 3.21
CA LEU A 315 -2.27 -27.57 3.01
C LEU A 315 -1.01 -26.95 3.63
N PHE A 316 -0.80 -25.66 3.45
CA PHE A 316 0.32 -24.94 4.06
C PHE A 316 0.29 -25.05 5.60
N MET A 317 -0.88 -24.87 6.23
CA MET A 317 -1.02 -25.03 7.67
C MET A 317 -0.77 -26.48 8.09
N LEU A 318 -1.33 -27.47 7.38
CA LEU A 318 -1.12 -28.90 7.65
C LEU A 318 0.36 -29.29 7.56
N GLU A 319 1.10 -28.78 6.58
CA GLU A 319 2.50 -29.15 6.34
C GLU A 319 3.49 -28.45 7.27
N GLN A 320 3.21 -27.20 7.66
CA GLN A 320 4.19 -26.34 8.33
C GLN A 320 3.81 -25.95 9.76
N TRP A 321 2.53 -25.67 10.03
CA TRP A 321 2.10 -24.96 11.25
C TRP A 321 1.15 -25.73 12.16
N SER A 322 0.66 -26.89 11.75
CA SER A 322 -0.26 -27.73 12.52
C SER A 322 0.44 -28.59 13.58
N GLU A 323 -0.33 -29.18 14.50
CA GLU A 323 0.20 -30.20 15.41
C GLU A 323 0.69 -31.45 14.66
N GLU A 324 0.08 -31.79 13.53
CA GLU A 324 0.53 -32.89 12.68
C GLU A 324 1.90 -32.59 12.05
N ALA A 325 2.13 -31.33 11.65
CA ALA A 325 3.43 -30.87 11.16
C ALA A 325 4.52 -31.05 12.23
N PHE A 326 4.21 -30.71 13.48
CA PHE A 326 5.11 -30.94 14.61
C PHE A 326 5.47 -32.43 14.75
N ASN A 327 4.47 -33.31 14.77
CA ASN A 327 4.70 -34.75 14.92
C ASN A 327 5.50 -35.33 13.75
N LYS A 328 5.26 -34.88 12.51
CA LYS A 328 6.05 -35.25 11.33
C LYS A 328 7.50 -34.78 11.44
N GLY A 329 7.72 -33.54 11.89
CA GLY A 329 9.06 -33.00 12.14
C GLY A 329 9.81 -33.79 13.21
N PHE A 330 9.15 -34.08 14.33
CA PHE A 330 9.68 -34.89 15.42
C PHE A 330 10.09 -36.29 14.95
N ALA A 331 9.21 -37.01 14.23
CA ALA A 331 9.51 -38.33 13.68
C ALA A 331 10.67 -38.30 12.66
N SER A 332 10.72 -37.28 11.80
CA SER A 332 11.81 -37.08 10.85
C SER A 332 13.16 -36.87 11.55
N SER A 333 13.18 -36.15 12.68
CA SER A 333 14.38 -35.96 13.49
C SER A 333 14.82 -37.26 14.19
N GLN A 334 13.88 -38.11 14.63
CA GLN A 334 14.20 -39.45 15.14
C GLN A 334 14.85 -40.33 14.07
N GLU A 335 14.29 -40.33 12.86
CA GLU A 335 14.85 -41.07 11.73
C GLU A 335 16.25 -40.55 11.38
N HIS A 336 16.44 -39.23 11.36
CA HIS A 336 17.75 -38.60 11.14
C HIS A 336 18.77 -39.07 12.18
N PHE A 337 18.42 -39.08 13.46
CA PHE A 337 19.29 -39.59 14.52
C PHE A 337 19.67 -41.07 14.31
N VAL A 338 18.70 -41.92 13.95
CA VAL A 338 18.96 -43.33 13.64
C VAL A 338 19.90 -43.47 12.44
N ASN A 339 19.71 -42.67 11.40
CA ASN A 339 20.57 -42.66 10.22
C ASN A 339 21.99 -42.22 10.57
N ILE A 340 22.17 -41.14 11.33
CA ILE A 340 23.49 -40.71 11.83
C ILE A 340 24.15 -41.82 12.66
N THR A 341 23.39 -42.49 13.55
CA THR A 341 23.90 -43.60 14.35
C THR A 341 24.35 -44.78 13.49
N ARG A 342 23.58 -45.12 12.44
CA ARG A 342 23.96 -46.16 11.47
C ARG A 342 25.23 -45.80 10.71
N ILE A 343 25.37 -44.55 10.28
CA ILE A 343 26.58 -44.07 9.61
C ILE A 343 27.78 -44.12 10.57
N MET A 344 27.61 -43.76 11.84
CA MET A 344 28.67 -43.84 12.85
C MET A 344 29.15 -45.28 13.10
N GLN A 345 28.23 -46.25 13.09
CA GLN A 345 28.54 -47.65 13.39
C GLN A 345 29.03 -48.43 12.17
N ARG A 346 28.43 -48.21 11.00
CA ARG A 346 28.60 -49.03 9.80
C ARG A 346 29.12 -48.26 8.58
N GLY A 347 29.37 -46.96 8.70
CA GLY A 347 29.85 -46.14 7.60
C GLY A 347 31.27 -46.50 7.19
N GLU A 348 31.45 -46.74 5.89
CA GLU A 348 32.75 -47.06 5.27
C GLU A 348 33.34 -45.85 4.53
N SER A 349 32.83 -44.64 4.78
CA SER A 349 33.35 -43.44 4.13
C SER A 349 34.80 -43.19 4.56
N PRO A 350 35.66 -42.63 3.68
CA PRO A 350 37.06 -42.34 4.01
C PRO A 350 37.23 -41.42 5.22
N VAL A 351 36.21 -40.60 5.52
CA VAL A 351 36.19 -39.63 6.63
C VAL A 351 35.91 -40.30 7.98
N VAL A 352 35.37 -41.54 7.99
CA VAL A 352 35.10 -42.36 9.18
C VAL A 352 34.59 -41.55 10.37
N LEU A 353 33.31 -41.16 10.35
CA LEU A 353 32.73 -40.19 11.30
C LEU A 353 33.02 -40.49 12.79
N ARG A 354 33.11 -41.76 13.17
CA ARG A 354 33.47 -42.19 14.54
C ARG A 354 34.87 -41.77 15.01
N GLN A 355 35.77 -41.41 14.10
CA GLN A 355 37.12 -40.95 14.41
C GLN A 355 37.19 -39.42 14.57
N LEU A 356 36.13 -38.69 14.20
CA LEU A 356 36.10 -37.24 14.35
C LEU A 356 35.78 -36.83 15.79
N PRO A 357 36.26 -35.67 16.24
CA PRO A 357 35.80 -35.04 17.47
C PRO A 357 34.27 -34.95 17.53
N LEU A 358 33.67 -35.28 18.69
CA LEU A 358 32.21 -35.33 18.88
C LEU A 358 31.51 -34.03 18.42
N GLN A 359 32.11 -32.87 18.71
CA GLN A 359 31.60 -31.56 18.32
C GLN A 359 31.48 -31.39 16.79
N LEU A 360 32.40 -31.97 16.02
CA LEU A 360 32.32 -31.94 14.55
C LEU A 360 31.25 -32.91 14.03
N VAL A 361 31.08 -34.07 14.67
CA VAL A 361 30.01 -35.02 14.33
C VAL A 361 28.64 -34.37 14.60
N ILE A 362 28.47 -33.71 15.74
CA ILE A 362 27.25 -32.95 16.07
C ILE A 362 27.01 -31.84 15.06
N ALA A 363 28.06 -31.09 14.68
CA ALA A 363 27.93 -30.05 13.65
C ALA A 363 27.49 -30.63 12.30
N MET A 364 28.09 -31.73 11.85
CA MET A 364 27.66 -32.38 10.60
C MET A 364 26.20 -32.87 10.66
N ALA A 365 25.73 -33.29 11.84
CA ALA A 365 24.37 -33.78 12.02
C ALA A 365 23.33 -32.65 12.13
N TYR A 366 23.62 -31.57 12.84
CA TYR A 366 22.60 -30.60 13.27
C TYR A 366 22.86 -29.14 12.83
N LEU A 367 24.01 -28.81 12.25
CA LEU A 367 24.26 -27.46 11.71
C LEU A 367 23.26 -27.06 10.62
N PRO A 368 22.83 -27.95 9.68
CA PRO A 368 21.80 -27.59 8.71
C PRO A 368 20.48 -27.19 9.37
N LEU A 369 20.02 -27.98 10.35
CA LEU A 369 18.80 -27.68 11.12
C LEU A 369 18.92 -26.36 11.89
N TYR A 370 20.06 -26.14 12.54
CA TYR A 370 20.35 -24.88 13.25
C TYR A 370 20.24 -23.68 12.30
N ARG A 371 20.91 -23.74 11.14
CA ARG A 371 20.88 -22.67 10.13
C ARG A 371 19.49 -22.43 9.56
N GLU A 372 18.70 -23.48 9.36
CA GLU A 372 17.32 -23.37 8.89
C GLU A 372 16.41 -22.72 9.95
N CYS A 373 16.60 -23.06 11.22
CA CYS A 373 15.85 -22.45 12.32
C CYS A 373 16.23 -20.97 12.53
N VAL A 374 17.52 -20.63 12.47
CA VAL A 374 17.98 -19.24 12.53
C VAL A 374 17.52 -18.44 11.31
N GLY A 375 17.64 -19.03 10.11
CA GLY A 375 17.22 -18.41 8.85
C GLY A 375 15.71 -18.23 8.72
N SER A 376 14.91 -19.02 9.44
CA SER A 376 13.46 -18.83 9.52
C SER A 376 13.09 -17.50 10.20
N GLY A 377 13.91 -17.03 11.15
CA GLY A 377 13.67 -15.77 11.85
C GLY A 377 12.33 -15.72 12.59
N GLY A 378 12.01 -14.55 13.16
CA GLY A 378 10.77 -14.35 13.93
C GLY A 378 10.83 -14.87 15.36
N ARG A 379 9.69 -14.80 16.05
CA ARG A 379 9.50 -15.24 17.44
C ARG A 379 9.07 -16.71 17.54
N LEU A 380 8.40 -17.22 16.50
CA LEU A 380 7.95 -18.60 16.40
C LEU A 380 8.55 -19.28 15.17
N LEU A 381 8.86 -20.56 15.33
CA LEU A 381 9.18 -21.45 14.21
C LEU A 381 7.91 -22.11 13.67
N PRO A 382 7.90 -22.45 12.36
CA PRO A 382 6.99 -23.46 11.85
C PRO A 382 7.03 -24.72 12.74
N GLN A 383 5.86 -25.27 13.06
CA GLN A 383 5.72 -26.45 13.93
C GLN A 383 6.58 -27.63 13.45
N ARG A 384 6.73 -27.83 12.13
CA ARG A 384 7.60 -28.86 11.57
C ARG A 384 9.06 -28.73 12.02
N LEU A 385 9.63 -27.53 11.89
CA LEU A 385 11.00 -27.24 12.32
C LEU A 385 11.14 -27.32 13.84
N ARG A 386 10.14 -26.79 14.57
CA ARG A 386 10.08 -26.89 16.02
C ARG A 386 10.10 -28.34 16.51
N GLY A 387 9.35 -29.24 15.87
CA GLY A 387 9.35 -30.67 16.19
C GLY A 387 10.71 -31.32 15.98
N GLN A 388 11.41 -30.95 14.90
CA GLN A 388 12.77 -31.42 14.65
C GLN A 388 13.76 -30.94 15.72
N LEU A 389 13.65 -29.65 16.08
CA LEU A 389 14.52 -28.99 17.04
C LEU A 389 14.34 -29.52 18.47
N VAL A 390 13.09 -29.76 18.91
CA VAL A 390 12.80 -30.35 20.23
C VAL A 390 13.43 -31.73 20.37
N GLU A 391 13.30 -32.59 19.35
CA GLU A 391 13.93 -33.91 19.38
C GLU A 391 15.46 -33.81 19.34
N ALA A 392 16.02 -32.94 18.50
CA ALA A 392 17.47 -32.73 18.43
C ALA A 392 18.04 -32.24 19.77
N ALA A 393 17.40 -31.26 20.40
CA ALA A 393 17.78 -30.75 21.72
C ALA A 393 17.72 -31.85 22.80
N GLY A 394 16.64 -32.64 22.83
CA GLY A 394 16.51 -33.75 23.78
C GLY A 394 17.59 -34.82 23.61
N ARG A 395 18.02 -35.10 22.37
CA ARG A 395 19.13 -36.02 22.09
C ARG A 395 20.47 -35.49 22.57
N LEU A 396 20.72 -34.19 22.42
CA LEU A 396 21.96 -33.55 22.84
C LEU A 396 22.08 -33.45 24.37
N GLU A 397 20.98 -33.14 25.06
CA GLU A 397 20.96 -33.07 26.53
C GLU A 397 20.81 -34.43 27.21
N GLY A 398 20.43 -35.47 26.47
CA GLY A 398 20.18 -36.81 27.02
C GLY A 398 18.93 -36.91 27.89
N ARG A 399 17.98 -35.97 27.76
CA ARG A 399 16.71 -35.92 28.49
C ARG A 399 15.56 -35.54 27.55
N GLN A 400 14.32 -35.80 27.98
CA GLN A 400 13.17 -35.25 27.25
C GLN A 400 13.06 -33.75 27.52
N VAL A 401 13.07 -32.97 26.46
CA VAL A 401 12.83 -31.52 26.49
C VAL A 401 11.33 -31.28 26.37
N ASP A 402 10.80 -30.36 27.17
CA ASP A 402 9.38 -30.04 27.13
C ASP A 402 8.98 -29.48 25.77
N ARG A 403 7.78 -29.85 25.29
CA ARG A 403 7.24 -29.31 24.04
C ARG A 403 7.00 -27.81 24.15
N GLY A 404 6.72 -27.29 25.35
CA GLY A 404 6.51 -25.86 25.62
C GLY A 404 7.78 -25.00 25.61
N THR A 405 8.97 -25.60 25.52
CA THR A 405 10.26 -24.87 25.55
C THR A 405 10.34 -23.82 24.44
N GLN A 406 10.82 -22.62 24.79
CA GLN A 406 10.92 -21.51 23.84
C GLN A 406 11.97 -21.78 22.76
N GLN A 407 11.78 -21.19 21.57
CA GLN A 407 12.71 -21.32 20.45
C GLN A 407 14.15 -20.90 20.83
N SER A 408 14.30 -19.79 21.56
CA SER A 408 15.61 -19.26 21.99
C SER A 408 16.37 -20.26 22.87
N GLU A 409 15.68 -20.93 23.79
CA GLU A 409 16.26 -21.95 24.67
C GLU A 409 16.67 -23.19 23.88
N LEU A 410 15.81 -23.65 22.96
CA LEU A 410 16.10 -24.79 22.11
C LEU A 410 17.31 -24.54 21.18
N LEU A 411 17.41 -23.34 20.61
CA LEU A 411 18.56 -22.94 19.79
C LEU A 411 19.83 -22.84 20.63
N ALA A 412 19.76 -22.28 21.84
CA ALA A 412 20.90 -22.18 22.75
C ALA A 412 21.49 -23.57 23.11
N ILE A 413 20.63 -24.60 23.24
CA ILE A 413 21.09 -25.98 23.43
C ILE A 413 21.94 -26.43 22.23
N LEU A 414 21.44 -26.26 21.01
CA LEU A 414 22.21 -26.64 19.81
C LEU A 414 23.51 -25.83 19.71
N GLU A 415 23.45 -24.52 19.91
CA GLU A 415 24.63 -23.63 19.87
C GLU A 415 25.72 -24.05 20.85
N HIS A 416 25.34 -24.49 22.06
CA HIS A 416 26.28 -24.97 23.07
C HIS A 416 27.10 -26.18 22.59
N HIS A 417 26.48 -27.03 21.77
CA HIS A 417 27.09 -28.23 21.20
C HIS A 417 27.63 -28.04 19.78
N LEU A 418 27.66 -26.81 19.26
CA LEU A 418 28.24 -26.48 17.97
C LEU A 418 29.57 -25.73 18.14
N PRO A 419 30.57 -26.00 17.27
CA PRO A 419 31.81 -25.22 17.26
C PRO A 419 31.53 -23.74 17.01
N ARG A 420 32.03 -22.85 17.89
CA ARG A 420 31.75 -21.40 17.85
C ARG A 420 32.02 -20.74 16.48
N PHE A 421 33.04 -21.19 15.76
CA PHE A 421 33.38 -20.66 14.44
C PHE A 421 32.36 -20.99 13.33
N LEU A 422 31.43 -21.92 13.58
CA LEU A 422 30.36 -22.29 12.64
C LEU A 422 29.04 -21.55 12.93
N VAL A 423 28.93 -20.93 14.10
CA VAL A 423 27.72 -20.29 14.64
C VAL A 423 27.83 -18.76 14.55
N GLN A 424 29.04 -18.21 14.65
CA GLN A 424 29.30 -16.78 14.43
C GLN A 424 29.41 -16.49 12.93
N THR A 425 28.34 -15.96 12.34
CA THR A 425 28.34 -15.29 11.02
C THR A 425 27.62 -13.97 11.12
#